data_AF-A0A1H4G5L5-F1
#
_entry.id   AF-A0A1H4G5L5-F1
#
_cell.length_a   1.000
_cell.length_b   1.000
_cell.length_c   1.000
_cell.angle_alpha   90.00
_cell.angle_beta   90.00
_cell.angle_gamma   90.00
#
_symmetry.space_group_name_H-M   'P 1'
#
loop_
_entity.id
_entity.type
_entity.pdbx_description
1 polymer ?
#
loop_
_entity_poly.entity_id
_entity_poly.type
_entity_poly.pdbx_seq_one_letter_code
_entity_poly.pdbx_strand_id
1 'polypeptide(L)'
;MKINKTYALKIWEADYGNAEFAEDFHGNLMCRQGYGNQNFHIRRNGVNIYCGWNLHHILPKAAGGTNHMSNLICTNIATNEEAADKNTFWIDDCLYQVKRTEDRYDIFQLN
;
A
#
# COMPACT_ATOMS: atom_id res chain seq x y z
N MET A 1 -9.08 -16.41 -2.63
CA MET A 1 -7.64 -16.38 -3.00
C MET A 1 -6.82 -16.00 -1.78
N LYS A 2 -5.70 -16.69 -1.51
CA LYS A 2 -4.77 -16.36 -0.42
C LYS A 2 -3.72 -15.39 -0.94
N ILE A 3 -3.50 -14.28 -0.24
CA ILE A 3 -2.43 -13.33 -0.57
C ILE A 3 -1.08 -14.01 -0.31
N ASN A 4 -0.20 -13.95 -1.30
CA ASN A 4 1.17 -14.46 -1.23
C ASN A 4 2.10 -13.57 -2.06
N LYS A 5 3.41 -13.77 -1.93
CA LYS A 5 4.43 -12.95 -2.62
C LYS A 5 4.26 -12.93 -4.14
N THR A 6 3.98 -14.08 -4.75
CA THR A 6 3.77 -14.18 -6.21
C THR A 6 2.59 -13.32 -6.66
N TYR A 7 1.48 -13.35 -5.91
CA TYR A 7 0.31 -12.55 -6.23
C TYR A 7 0.54 -11.05 -6.01
N ALA A 8 1.24 -10.68 -4.94
CA ALA A 8 1.61 -9.28 -4.70
C ALA A 8 2.55 -8.73 -5.77
N LEU A 9 3.52 -9.53 -6.25
CA LEU A 9 4.41 -9.11 -7.34
C LEU A 9 3.68 -8.94 -8.68
N LYS A 10 2.55 -9.65 -8.91
CA LYS A 10 1.69 -9.40 -10.07
C LYS A 10 0.96 -8.06 -9.99
N ILE A 11 0.53 -7.66 -8.78
CA ILE A 11 -0.08 -6.34 -8.56
C ILE A 11 0.98 -5.26 -8.77
N TRP A 12 2.18 -5.43 -8.20
CA TRP A 12 3.31 -4.52 -8.45
C TRP A 12 3.61 -4.36 -9.94
N GLU A 13 3.68 -5.47 -10.70
CA GLU A 13 3.94 -5.44 -12.14
C GLU A 13 2.81 -4.74 -12.91
N ALA A 14 1.55 -4.91 -12.49
CA ALA A 14 0.41 -4.23 -13.09
C ALA A 14 0.46 -2.70 -12.86
N ASP A 15 0.85 -2.26 -11.66
CA ASP A 15 0.84 -0.85 -11.26
C ASP A 15 2.13 -0.10 -11.68
N TYR A 16 3.28 -0.76 -11.59
CA TYR A 16 4.60 -0.14 -11.72
C TYR A 16 5.54 -0.83 -12.73
N GLY A 17 5.09 -1.92 -13.38
CA GLY A 17 5.90 -2.69 -14.32
C GLY A 17 7.19 -3.23 -13.70
N ASN A 18 8.33 -2.92 -14.35
CA ASN A 18 9.66 -3.36 -13.93
C ASN A 18 10.36 -2.39 -12.95
N ALA A 19 9.66 -1.38 -12.43
CA ALA A 19 10.26 -0.42 -11.51
C ALA A 19 10.79 -1.12 -10.24
N GLU A 20 12.03 -0.78 -9.86
CA GLU A 20 12.62 -1.26 -8.60
C GLU A 20 12.03 -0.54 -7.38
N PHE A 21 11.67 0.73 -7.56
CA PHE A 21 11.11 1.59 -6.52
C PHE A 21 9.80 2.21 -6.99
N ALA A 22 8.89 2.43 -6.04
CA ALA A 22 7.64 3.17 -6.22
C ALA A 22 7.31 3.91 -4.91
N GLU A 23 6.40 4.87 -4.97
CA GLU A 23 5.84 5.52 -3.79
C GLU A 23 4.41 5.03 -3.58
N ASP A 24 3.97 4.91 -2.33
CA ASP A 24 2.58 4.59 -2.03
C ASP A 24 1.67 5.83 -2.09
N PHE A 25 0.40 5.68 -1.74
CA PHE A 25 -0.58 6.77 -1.77
C PHE A 25 -0.27 7.93 -0.80
N HIS A 26 0.68 7.75 0.12
CA HIS A 26 1.15 8.77 1.05
C HIS A 26 2.53 9.34 0.67
N GLY A 27 3.17 8.80 -0.37
CA GLY A 27 4.51 9.22 -0.81
C GLY A 27 5.65 8.43 -0.14
N ASN A 28 5.36 7.40 0.65
CA ASN A 28 6.40 6.60 1.29
C ASN A 28 7.04 5.64 0.28
N LEU A 29 8.38 5.62 0.27
CA LEU A 29 9.15 4.79 -0.64
C LEU A 29 8.87 3.29 -0.41
N MET A 30 8.71 2.54 -1.49
CA MET A 30 8.62 1.09 -1.51
C MET A 30 9.69 0.54 -2.45
N CYS A 31 10.35 -0.54 -2.05
CA CYS A 31 11.28 -1.28 -2.90
C CYS A 31 10.66 -2.62 -3.28
N ARG A 32 10.62 -2.94 -4.58
CA ARG A 32 10.02 -4.16 -5.13
C ARG A 32 10.46 -5.44 -4.40
N GLN A 33 11.74 -5.51 -4.02
CA GLN A 33 12.31 -6.67 -3.31
C GLN A 33 11.90 -6.76 -1.83
N GLY A 34 11.46 -5.66 -1.23
CA GLY A 34 11.08 -5.51 0.18
C GLY A 34 9.70 -6.04 0.56
N TYR A 35 9.03 -6.79 -0.32
CA TYR A 35 7.70 -7.34 -0.03
C TYR A 35 7.70 -8.18 1.26
N GLY A 36 6.85 -7.81 2.21
CA GLY A 36 6.63 -8.50 3.48
C GLY A 36 7.76 -8.38 4.49
N ASN A 37 8.72 -7.46 4.27
CA ASN A 37 9.85 -7.26 5.18
C ASN A 37 9.86 -5.82 5.71
N GLN A 38 9.33 -5.63 6.92
CA GLN A 38 9.27 -4.32 7.61
C GLN A 38 10.65 -3.69 7.85
N ASN A 39 11.69 -4.51 7.98
CA ASN A 39 13.06 -4.05 8.20
C ASN A 39 13.84 -3.82 6.88
N PHE A 40 13.21 -4.03 5.73
CA PHE A 40 13.83 -3.76 4.44
C PHE A 40 14.08 -2.26 4.31
N HIS A 41 15.35 -1.89 4.14
CA HIS A 41 15.76 -0.51 3.99
C HIS A 41 16.87 -0.41 2.96
N ILE A 42 16.98 0.77 2.35
CA ILE A 42 18.14 1.18 1.57
C ILE A 42 18.90 2.25 2.35
N ARG A 43 20.19 2.41 2.05
CA ARG A 43 21.00 3.47 2.64
C ARG A 43 21.20 4.58 1.61
N ARG A 44 20.75 5.80 1.93
CA ARG A 44 20.93 6.98 1.08
C ARG A 44 21.45 8.13 1.93
N ASN A 45 22.54 8.77 1.49
CA ASN A 45 23.18 9.88 2.21
C ASN A 45 23.49 9.58 3.69
N GLY A 46 23.86 8.33 4.00
CA GLY A 46 24.16 7.91 5.36
C GLY A 46 22.95 7.57 6.24
N VAL A 47 21.73 7.74 5.75
CA VAL A 47 20.47 7.47 6.46
C VAL A 47 19.80 6.20 5.93
N ASN A 48 19.16 5.44 6.82
CA ASN A 48 18.33 4.30 6.43
C ASN A 48 16.93 4.79 6.02
N ILE A 49 16.51 4.40 4.81
CA ILE A 49 15.16 4.66 4.31
C ILE A 49 14.43 3.31 4.26
N TYR A 50 13.46 3.13 5.16
CA TYR A 50 12.65 1.93 5.24
C TYR A 50 11.66 1.91 4.07
N CYS A 51 11.71 0.84 3.29
CA CYS A 51 10.96 0.70 2.04
C CYS A 51 10.39 -0.72 1.86
N GLY A 52 10.17 -1.41 2.98
CA GLY A 52 9.35 -2.61 3.04
C GLY A 52 7.89 -2.30 2.73
N TRP A 53 7.23 -3.18 1.99
CA TRP A 53 5.84 -2.98 1.57
C TRP A 53 5.04 -4.28 1.63
N ASN A 54 3.73 -4.15 1.68
CA ASN A 54 2.78 -5.25 1.57
C ASN A 54 1.52 -4.76 0.83
N LEU A 55 0.48 -5.58 0.79
CA LEU A 55 -0.79 -5.18 0.17
C LEU A 55 -1.75 -4.63 1.22
N HIS A 56 -2.26 -3.44 0.97
CA HIS A 56 -3.35 -2.85 1.74
C HIS A 56 -4.70 -3.13 1.05
N HIS A 57 -5.73 -3.37 1.86
CA HIS A 57 -7.11 -3.51 1.38
C HIS A 57 -7.74 -2.14 1.28
N ILE A 58 -8.06 -1.68 0.07
CA ILE A 58 -8.67 -0.35 -0.15
C ILE A 58 -9.99 -0.23 0.63
N LEU A 59 -10.94 -1.14 0.38
CA LEU A 59 -12.05 -1.37 1.30
C LEU A 59 -11.58 -2.39 2.35
N PRO A 60 -11.64 -2.09 3.66
CA PRO A 60 -11.29 -3.02 4.72
C PRO A 60 -12.11 -4.31 4.67
N LYS A 61 -11.53 -5.43 5.09
CA LYS A 61 -12.25 -6.73 5.09
C LYS A 61 -13.49 -6.71 5.96
N ALA A 62 -13.43 -6.03 7.11
CA ALA A 62 -14.57 -5.86 8.01
C ALA A 62 -15.75 -5.12 7.34
N ALA A 63 -15.47 -4.31 6.31
CA ALA A 63 -16.46 -3.59 5.51
C ALA A 63 -16.85 -4.32 4.21
N GLY A 64 -16.45 -5.59 4.04
CA GLY A 64 -16.75 -6.39 2.84
C GLY A 64 -15.65 -6.38 1.78
N GLY A 65 -14.47 -5.83 2.10
CA GLY A 65 -13.28 -5.87 1.25
C GLY A 65 -12.87 -7.28 0.86
N THR A 66 -12.44 -7.46 -0.39
CA THR A 66 -12.02 -8.76 -0.94
C THR A 66 -10.51 -8.82 -1.20
N ASN A 67 -9.97 -10.01 -1.40
CA ASN A 67 -8.58 -10.21 -1.85
C ASN A 67 -8.45 -10.13 -3.39
N HIS A 68 -9.38 -9.47 -4.08
CA HIS A 68 -9.31 -9.26 -5.53
C HIS A 68 -8.33 -8.12 -5.84
N MET A 69 -7.67 -8.15 -7.01
CA MET A 69 -6.65 -7.13 -7.37
C MET A 69 -7.22 -5.71 -7.30
N SER A 70 -8.47 -5.53 -7.73
CA SER A 70 -9.16 -4.23 -7.70
C SER A 70 -9.43 -3.65 -6.31
N ASN A 71 -9.21 -4.41 -5.24
CA ASN A 71 -9.35 -3.96 -3.86
C ASN A 71 -8.02 -3.98 -3.10
N LEU A 72 -6.90 -4.19 -3.79
CA LEU A 72 -5.58 -4.31 -3.20
C LEU A 72 -4.66 -3.28 -3.83
N ILE A 73 -3.88 -2.60 -3.01
CA ILE A 73 -2.88 -1.63 -3.45
C ILE A 73 -1.54 -1.92 -2.77
N CYS A 74 -0.44 -1.74 -3.49
CA CYS A 74 0.90 -1.79 -2.91
C CYS A 74 1.07 -0.60 -1.94
N THR A 75 1.48 -0.88 -0.70
CA THR A 75 1.60 0.16 0.34
C THR A 75 2.80 -0.11 1.22
N ASN A 76 3.53 0.95 1.60
CA ASN A 76 4.61 0.83 2.57
C ASN A 76 4.04 0.25 3.88
N ILE A 77 4.79 -0.62 4.55
CA ILE A 77 4.30 -1.31 5.76
C ILE A 77 3.90 -0.31 6.84
N ALA A 78 4.66 0.77 7.03
CA ALA A 78 4.34 1.81 8.02
C ALA A 78 3.02 2.52 7.67
N THR A 79 2.85 2.94 6.41
CA THR A 79 1.60 3.54 5.92
C THR A 79 0.40 2.60 6.10
N ASN A 80 0.58 1.30 5.82
CA ASN A 80 -0.48 0.30 5.97
C ASN A 80 -0.86 0.09 7.45
N GLU A 81 0.13 0.06 8.35
CA GLU A 81 -0.10 -0.04 9.80
C GLU A 81 -0.90 1.15 10.34
N GLU A 82 -0.61 2.38 9.91
CA GLU A 82 -1.34 3.58 10.31
C GLU A 82 -2.78 3.61 9.77
N ALA A 83 -2.94 3.28 8.47
CA ALA A 83 -4.24 3.18 7.82
C ALA A 83 -5.13 2.13 8.50
N ALA A 84 -4.57 0.95 8.80
CA ALA A 84 -5.25 -0.19 9.41
C ALA A 84 -6.58 -0.56 8.71
N ASP A 85 -7.49 -1.24 9.39
CA ASP A 85 -8.83 -1.60 8.87
C ASP A 85 -9.83 -0.43 9.01
N LYS A 86 -9.48 0.77 8.53
CA LYS A 86 -10.30 2.00 8.67
C LYS A 86 -10.77 2.52 7.31
N ASN A 87 -12.00 3.02 7.26
CA ASN A 87 -12.53 3.73 6.07
C ASN A 87 -12.12 5.21 6.04
N THR A 88 -11.71 5.77 7.18
CA THR A 88 -11.25 7.16 7.31
C THR A 88 -10.16 7.19 8.37
N PHE A 89 -9.01 7.74 8.03
CA PHE A 89 -7.81 7.66 8.87
C PHE A 89 -6.87 8.83 8.59
N TRP A 90 -6.02 9.13 9.57
CA TRP A 90 -4.96 10.11 9.46
C TRP A 90 -3.63 9.38 9.30
N ILE A 91 -2.77 9.88 8.43
CA ILE A 91 -1.34 9.55 8.39
C ILE A 91 -0.61 10.88 8.41
N ASP A 92 0.21 11.10 9.43
CA ASP A 92 0.72 12.41 9.79
C ASP A 92 -0.42 13.46 9.82
N ASP A 93 -0.26 14.58 9.12
CA ASP A 93 -1.27 15.65 9.04
C ASP A 93 -2.21 15.51 7.84
N CYS A 94 -2.29 14.34 7.21
CA CYS A 94 -3.12 14.08 6.03
C CYS A 94 -4.31 13.18 6.37
N LEU A 95 -5.54 13.68 6.14
CA LEU A 95 -6.76 12.91 6.29
C LEU A 95 -7.06 12.15 5.00
N TYR A 96 -7.27 10.84 5.12
CA TYR A 96 -7.66 9.97 4.02
C TYR A 96 -9.05 9.39 4.23
N GLN A 97 -9.75 9.15 3.13
CA GLN A 97 -11.04 8.48 3.13
C GLN A 97 -11.18 7.52 1.96
N VAL A 98 -11.58 6.29 2.28
CA VAL A 98 -12.02 5.30 1.30
C VAL A 98 -13.36 5.74 0.73
N LYS A 99 -13.44 5.90 -0.59
CA LYS A 99 -14.67 6.27 -1.29
C LYS A 99 -14.95 5.27 -2.39
N ARG A 100 -16.24 5.01 -2.60
CA ARG A 100 -16.72 4.24 -3.75
C ARG A 100 -16.63 5.12 -4.99
N THR A 101 -15.95 4.63 -6.02
CA THR A 101 -16.05 5.13 -7.40
C THR A 101 -17.00 4.21 -8.18
N GLU A 102 -17.24 4.47 -9.47
CA GLU A 102 -18.27 3.79 -10.29
C GLU A 102 -18.42 2.29 -9.98
N ASP A 103 -17.32 1.53 -10.13
CA ASP A 103 -17.29 0.07 -10.00
C ASP A 103 -16.31 -0.45 -8.93
N ARG A 104 -15.59 0.43 -8.22
CA ARG A 104 -14.56 0.06 -7.25
C ARG A 104 -14.51 1.00 -6.05
N TYR A 105 -13.55 0.77 -5.17
CA TYR A 105 -13.19 1.69 -4.09
C TYR A 105 -11.81 2.26 -4.37
N ASP A 106 -11.56 3.47 -3.89
CA ASP A 106 -10.26 4.13 -3.94
C ASP A 106 -10.01 4.93 -2.66
N ILE A 107 -8.75 5.26 -2.38
CA ILE A 107 -8.34 6.05 -1.22
C ILE A 107 -8.08 7.49 -1.66
N PHE A 108 -8.76 8.45 -1.04
CA PHE A 108 -8.62 9.86 -1.36
C PHE A 108 -8.07 10.62 -0.17
N GLN A 109 -7.00 11.37 -0.37
CA GLN A 109 -6.62 12.43 0.55
C GLN A 109 -7.69 13.53 0.51
N LEU A 110 -8.14 13.97 1.69
CA LEU A 110 -9.07 15.07 1.87
C LEU A 110 -8.27 16.35 2.12
N ASN A 111 -8.69 17.42 1.45
CA ASN A 111 -8.16 18.78 1.65
C ASN A 111 -8.69 19.38 2.96
#